data_AF-A0A1W1H6F8-F1
#
_entry.id   AF-A0A1W1H6F8-F1
#
_cell.length_a   1.000
_cell.length_b   1.000
_cell.length_c   1.000
_cell.angle_alpha   90.00
_cell.angle_beta   90.00
_cell.angle_gamma   90.00
#
_symmetry.space_group_name_H-M   'P 1'
#
loop_
_entity.id
_entity.type
_entity.pdbx_description
1 polymer ?
#
loop_
_entity_poly.entity_id
_entity_poly.type
_entity_poly.pdbx_seq_one_letter_code
_entity_poly.pdbx_strand_id
1 'polypeptide(L)'
;MPLTGHWHLYYIELQKCLKQISSSEKKKKFLEAPLEQWAYFLAKPQDNQKPLEPALKENQGIMEVYDMLQTFTKEDSLREQYRLREEFLRAQRTEALEYQRMIEKYQNALKDKKDVQKQWETEKKERERERREKETAFKQMEEFKYNSILKLKQQEISLEKIADILSIPIEEVRLLSNR
;
A
#
# COMPACT_ATOMS: atom_id res chain seq x y z
N MET A 1 10.00 11.04 4.22
CA MET A 1 10.74 12.32 4.14
C MET A 1 9.80 13.39 3.60
N PRO A 2 9.27 14.34 4.40
CA PRO A 2 8.24 15.26 3.92
C PRO A 2 8.73 16.68 3.58
N LEU A 3 10.01 17.02 3.77
CA LEU A 3 10.49 18.40 3.58
C LEU A 3 11.04 18.69 2.18
N THR A 4 11.37 17.68 1.38
CA THR A 4 11.99 17.84 0.05
C THR A 4 11.05 18.43 -1.01
N GLY A 5 9.72 18.46 -0.80
CA GLY A 5 8.74 19.05 -1.72
C GLY A 5 8.29 20.47 -1.36
N HIS A 6 8.67 20.99 -0.19
CA HIS A 6 8.11 22.22 0.38
C HIS A 6 9.09 23.40 0.40
N TRP A 7 10.18 23.32 -0.37
CA TRP A 7 11.15 24.41 -0.51
C TRP A 7 10.51 25.76 -0.89
N HIS A 8 9.39 25.71 -1.63
CA HIS A 8 8.61 26.90 -1.97
C HIS A 8 8.00 27.59 -0.73
N LEU A 9 7.56 26.84 0.30
CA LEU A 9 7.06 27.41 1.56
C LEU A 9 8.17 28.09 2.36
N TYR A 10 9.35 27.47 2.40
CA TYR A 10 10.53 28.06 3.03
C TYR A 10 10.91 29.39 2.37
N TYR A 11 10.88 29.44 1.04
CA TYR A 11 11.13 30.66 0.27
C TYR A 11 10.08 31.77 0.55
N ILE A 12 8.80 31.41 0.65
CA ILE A 12 7.71 32.34 1.00
C ILE A 12 7.93 32.95 2.38
N GLU A 13 8.28 32.14 3.39
CA GLU A 13 8.52 32.64 4.75
C GLU A 13 9.77 33.52 4.83
N LEU A 14 10.85 33.13 4.16
CA LEU A 14 12.05 33.95 4.04
C LEU A 14 11.77 35.33 3.41
N GLN A 15 10.95 35.39 2.37
CA GLN A 15 10.54 36.66 1.76
C GLN A 15 9.72 37.54 2.71
N LYS A 16 8.84 36.95 3.53
CA LYS A 16 8.09 37.70 4.56
C LYS A 16 9.03 38.30 5.60
N CYS A 17 10.00 37.52 6.09
CA CYS A 17 11.04 38.01 7.00
C CYS A 17 11.83 39.17 6.38
N LEU A 18 12.26 39.05 5.12
CA LEU A 18 12.98 40.13 4.44
C LEU A 18 12.18 41.42 4.29
N LYS A 19 10.87 41.33 4.02
CA LYS A 19 9.99 42.52 3.93
C LYS A 19 9.92 43.28 5.25
N GLN A 20 10.02 42.60 6.39
CA GLN A 20 10.03 43.23 7.71
C GLN A 20 11.36 43.91 8.05
N ILE A 21 12.46 43.51 7.38
CA ILE A 21 13.82 44.02 7.58
C ILE A 21 14.13 45.18 6.60
N SER A 22 13.11 45.77 5.98
CA SER A 22 13.23 46.74 4.87
C SER A 22 13.88 48.09 5.21
N SER A 23 14.14 48.42 6.48
CA SER A 23 14.90 49.63 6.84
C SER A 23 16.42 49.39 6.80
N SER A 24 17.17 50.38 6.29
CA SER A 24 18.63 50.29 6.09
C SER A 24 19.40 49.96 7.39
N GLU A 25 18.99 50.51 8.53
CA GLU A 25 19.61 50.23 9.84
C GLU A 25 19.30 48.81 10.34
N LYS A 26 18.05 48.34 10.20
CA LYS A 26 17.67 46.98 10.61
C LYS A 26 18.35 45.93 9.75
N LYS A 27 18.53 46.22 8.45
CA LYS A 27 19.24 45.34 7.52
C LYS A 27 20.73 45.19 7.89
N LYS A 28 21.42 46.28 8.23
CA LYS A 28 22.82 46.21 8.68
C LYS A 28 22.96 45.34 9.93
N LYS A 29 22.11 45.57 10.93
CA LYS A 29 22.11 44.81 12.18
C LYS A 29 21.74 43.33 11.98
N PHE A 30 20.82 43.04 11.08
CA PHE A 30 20.43 41.66 10.75
C PHE A 30 21.56 40.89 10.07
N LEU A 31 22.38 41.54 9.24
CA LEU A 31 23.47 40.92 8.50
C LEU A 31 24.78 40.80 9.30
N GLU A 32 24.76 41.00 10.62
CA GLU A 32 25.95 40.85 11.48
C GLU A 32 26.36 39.38 11.64
N ALA A 33 25.40 38.46 11.62
CA ALA A 33 25.66 37.05 11.86
C ALA A 33 25.66 36.23 10.55
N PRO A 34 26.54 35.21 10.42
CA PRO A 34 26.69 34.45 9.17
C PRO A 34 25.41 33.75 8.69
N LEU A 35 24.57 33.27 9.61
CA LEU A 35 23.34 32.54 9.26
C LEU A 35 22.30 33.47 8.62
N GLU A 36 22.18 34.68 9.13
CA GLU A 36 21.30 35.73 8.66
C GLU A 36 21.74 36.25 7.30
N GLN A 37 23.06 36.33 7.06
CA GLN A 37 23.64 36.59 5.74
C GLN A 37 23.24 35.50 4.74
N TRP A 38 23.29 34.22 5.13
CA TRP A 38 22.82 33.11 4.29
C TRP A 38 21.33 33.16 4.02
N ALA A 39 20.51 33.39 5.05
CA ALA A 39 19.06 33.53 4.91
C ALA A 39 18.72 34.68 3.96
N TYR A 40 19.42 35.80 4.08
CA TYR A 40 19.25 36.96 3.21
C TYR A 40 19.67 36.67 1.76
N PHE A 41 20.79 36.00 1.56
CA PHE A 41 21.29 35.60 0.24
C PHE A 41 20.32 34.63 -0.45
N LEU A 42 19.87 33.57 0.23
CA LEU A 42 18.97 32.56 -0.35
C LEU A 42 17.56 33.08 -0.63
N ALA A 43 17.09 34.06 0.15
CA ALA A 43 15.75 34.62 0.02
C ALA A 43 15.56 35.51 -1.22
N LYS A 44 16.64 35.86 -1.92
CA LYS A 44 16.62 36.70 -3.12
C LYS A 44 17.05 35.93 -4.36
N PRO A 45 16.40 36.19 -5.52
CA PRO A 45 16.94 35.72 -6.79
C PRO A 45 18.34 36.31 -6.98
N GLN A 46 19.32 35.45 -7.21
CA GLN A 46 20.68 35.89 -7.50
C GLN A 46 20.76 36.26 -8.97
N ASP A 47 21.07 37.53 -9.23
CA ASP A 47 21.35 38.03 -10.57
C ASP A 47 22.86 38.01 -10.77
N ASN A 48 23.33 37.02 -11.52
CA ASN A 48 24.76 36.76 -11.70
C ASN A 48 25.47 37.83 -12.56
N GLN A 49 24.74 38.79 -13.12
CA GLN A 49 25.31 39.95 -13.82
C GLN A 49 25.61 41.12 -12.88
N LYS A 50 25.01 41.15 -11.69
CA LYS A 50 25.21 42.22 -10.69
C LYS A 50 26.16 41.78 -9.59
N PRO A 51 27.13 42.60 -9.18
CA PRO A 51 28.11 42.22 -8.15
C PRO A 51 27.45 41.89 -6.80
N LEU A 52 28.06 40.97 -6.05
CA LEU A 52 27.62 40.61 -4.69
C LEU A 52 27.57 41.84 -3.78
N GLU A 53 26.48 41.95 -2.98
CA GLU A 53 26.31 43.07 -2.04
C GLU A 53 27.50 43.16 -1.06
N PRO A 54 28.06 44.35 -0.79
CA PRO A 54 29.23 44.51 0.07
C PRO A 54 29.08 43.85 1.45
N ALA A 55 27.88 43.89 2.03
CA ALA A 55 27.58 43.31 3.35
C ALA A 55 27.67 41.77 3.38
N LEU A 56 27.77 41.11 2.23
CA LEU A 56 27.89 39.65 2.13
C LEU A 56 29.30 39.20 1.75
N LYS A 57 30.20 40.12 1.39
CA LYS A 57 31.58 39.81 0.97
C LYS A 57 32.47 39.34 2.11
N GLU A 58 32.06 39.56 3.35
CA GLU A 58 32.76 39.06 4.53
C GLU A 58 32.49 37.57 4.76
N ASN A 59 31.45 37.01 4.13
CA ASN A 59 31.09 35.60 4.24
C ASN A 59 31.73 34.78 3.11
N GLN A 60 32.81 34.09 3.44
CA GLN A 60 33.58 33.31 2.47
C GLN A 60 32.73 32.24 1.76
N GLY A 61 31.84 31.56 2.48
CA GLY A 61 30.97 30.54 1.88
C GLY A 61 29.98 31.11 0.87
N ILE A 62 29.41 32.30 1.15
CA ILE A 62 28.52 32.98 0.19
C ILE A 62 29.31 33.42 -1.04
N MET A 63 30.54 33.92 -0.87
CA MET A 63 31.40 34.29 -2.00
C MET A 63 31.70 33.09 -2.91
N GLU A 64 32.10 31.95 -2.34
CA GLU A 64 32.39 30.73 -3.10
C GLU A 64 31.17 30.25 -3.89
N VAL A 65 29.98 30.24 -3.26
CA VAL A 65 28.73 29.86 -3.93
C VAL A 65 28.38 30.85 -5.03
N TYR A 66 28.54 32.15 -4.78
CA TYR A 66 28.24 33.19 -5.74
C TYR A 66 29.19 33.13 -6.96
N ASP A 67 30.49 32.91 -6.75
CA ASP A 67 31.48 32.75 -7.83
C ASP A 67 31.22 31.48 -8.64
N MET A 68 30.85 30.39 -7.97
CA MET A 68 30.41 29.16 -8.63
C MET A 68 29.19 29.45 -9.53
N LEU A 69 28.16 30.13 -9.01
CA LEU A 69 26.97 30.50 -9.79
C LEU A 69 27.31 31.39 -10.99
N GLN A 70 28.24 32.34 -10.84
CA GLN A 70 28.75 33.14 -11.94
C GLN A 70 29.44 32.29 -13.01
N THR A 71 30.27 31.33 -12.60
CA THR A 71 30.99 30.42 -13.50
C THR A 71 30.01 29.56 -14.30
N PHE A 72 29.00 28.99 -13.62
CA PHE A 72 27.91 28.23 -14.25
C PHE A 72 27.07 29.05 -15.23
N THR A 73 26.96 30.37 -15.02
CA THR A 73 26.20 31.24 -15.92
C THR A 73 26.96 31.67 -17.17
N LYS A 74 28.29 31.61 -17.13
CA LYS A 74 29.17 31.98 -18.25
C LYS A 74 29.61 30.78 -19.10
N GLU A 75 29.72 29.59 -18.52
CA GLU A 75 30.15 28.38 -19.23
C GLU A 75 28.97 27.45 -19.57
N ASP A 76 28.49 27.55 -20.81
CA ASP A 76 27.40 26.71 -21.32
C ASP A 76 27.72 25.21 -21.31
N SER A 77 29.01 24.84 -21.46
CA SER A 77 29.47 23.45 -21.40
C SER A 77 29.26 22.81 -20.02
N LEU A 78 29.58 23.53 -18.94
CA LEU A 78 29.34 23.07 -17.57
C LEU A 78 27.86 22.96 -17.26
N ARG A 79 27.06 23.92 -17.74
CA ARG A 79 25.60 23.87 -17.58
C ARG A 79 25.00 22.63 -18.24
N GLU A 80 25.43 22.34 -19.46
CA GLU A 80 24.95 21.17 -20.20
C GLU A 80 25.40 19.86 -19.55
N GLN A 81 26.64 19.78 -19.07
CA GLN A 81 27.11 18.61 -18.32
C GLN A 81 26.27 18.35 -17.06
N TYR A 82 25.92 19.40 -16.31
CA TYR A 82 25.05 19.27 -15.13
C TYR A 82 23.61 18.90 -15.51
N ARG A 83 23.06 19.47 -16.59
CA ARG A 83 21.74 19.11 -17.11
C ARG A 83 21.68 17.62 -17.45
N LEU A 84 22.65 17.13 -18.22
CA LEU A 84 22.74 15.72 -18.61
C LEU A 84 22.90 14.80 -17.41
N ARG A 85 23.73 15.18 -16.43
CA ARG A 85 23.93 14.40 -15.21
C ARG A 85 22.64 14.30 -14.37
N GLU A 86 21.93 15.41 -14.22
CA GLU A 86 20.65 15.41 -13.50
C GLU A 86 19.57 14.62 -14.24
N GLU A 87 19.52 14.70 -15.57
CA GLU A 87 18.62 13.87 -16.39
C GLU A 87 18.94 12.38 -16.23
N PHE A 88 20.22 11.99 -16.25
CA PHE A 88 20.66 10.62 -16.00
C PHE A 88 20.24 10.12 -14.61
N LEU A 89 20.44 10.94 -13.56
CA LEU A 89 20.04 10.59 -12.20
C LEU A 89 18.51 10.47 -12.06
N ARG A 90 17.73 11.31 -12.75
CA ARG A 90 16.27 11.19 -12.79
C ARG A 90 15.82 9.90 -13.47
N ALA A 91 16.45 9.54 -14.59
CA ALA A 91 16.16 8.29 -15.29
C ALA A 91 16.45 7.08 -14.39
N GLN A 92 17.63 7.02 -13.76
CA GLN A 92 17.96 5.94 -12.82
C GLN A 92 16.99 5.84 -11.64
N ARG A 93 16.58 6.98 -11.05
CA ARG A 93 15.59 6.98 -9.96
C ARG A 93 14.23 6.46 -10.42
N THR A 94 13.83 6.80 -11.64
CA THR A 94 12.57 6.33 -12.23
C THR A 94 12.61 4.83 -12.47
N GLU A 95 13.68 4.32 -13.09
CA GLU A 95 13.88 2.88 -13.29
C GLU A 95 13.89 2.11 -11.97
N ALA A 96 14.62 2.59 -10.96
CA ALA A 96 14.65 1.96 -9.65
C ALA A 96 13.25 1.88 -9.01
N LEU A 97 12.45 2.94 -9.18
CA LEU A 97 11.09 3.01 -8.65
C LEU A 97 10.13 2.11 -9.42
N GLU A 98 10.28 1.99 -10.73
CA GLU A 98 9.54 1.03 -11.55
C GLU A 98 9.87 -0.42 -11.18
N TYR A 99 11.15 -0.71 -10.96
CA TYR A 99 11.60 -2.03 -10.53
C TYR A 99 11.03 -2.40 -9.14
N GLN A 100 11.04 -1.47 -8.18
CA GLN A 100 10.41 -1.67 -6.87
C GLN A 100 8.91 -1.95 -6.99
N ARG A 101 8.19 -1.16 -7.80
CA ARG A 101 6.75 -1.39 -8.05
C ARG A 101 6.48 -2.76 -8.68
N MET A 102 7.36 -3.24 -9.55
CA MET A 102 7.24 -4.56 -10.15
C MET A 102 7.39 -5.67 -9.10
N ILE A 103 8.38 -5.56 -8.21
CA ILE A 103 8.58 -6.50 -7.10
C ILE A 103 7.35 -6.54 -6.18
N GLU A 104 6.83 -5.36 -5.79
CA GLU A 104 5.63 -5.27 -4.94
C GLU A 104 4.41 -5.93 -5.59
N LYS A 105 4.19 -5.69 -6.88
CA LYS A 105 3.10 -6.33 -7.65
C LYS A 105 3.25 -7.86 -7.66
N TYR A 106 4.45 -8.37 -7.88
CA TYR A 106 4.71 -9.81 -7.89
C TYR A 106 4.46 -10.45 -6.52
N GLN A 107 4.91 -9.80 -5.44
CA GLN A 107 4.66 -10.27 -4.08
C GLN A 107 3.17 -10.27 -3.72
N ASN A 108 2.44 -9.23 -4.10
CA ASN A 108 0.99 -9.18 -3.89
C ASN A 108 0.28 -10.29 -4.66
N ALA A 109 0.62 -10.51 -5.94
CA ALA A 109 0.04 -11.60 -6.74
C ALA A 109 0.31 -12.99 -6.13
N LEU A 110 1.51 -13.19 -5.55
CA LEU A 110 1.82 -14.43 -4.82
C LEU A 110 0.98 -14.59 -3.55
N LYS A 111 0.72 -13.51 -2.83
CA LYS A 111 -0.12 -13.52 -1.63
C LYS A 111 -1.57 -13.83 -1.99
N ASP A 112 -2.12 -13.15 -3.00
CA ASP A 112 -3.48 -13.36 -3.47
C ASP A 112 -3.68 -14.81 -3.94
N LYS A 113 -2.71 -15.37 -4.67
CA LYS A 113 -2.76 -16.78 -5.10
C LYS A 113 -2.79 -17.74 -3.90
N LYS A 114 -2.01 -17.47 -2.85
CA LYS A 114 -2.03 -18.28 -1.62
C LYS A 114 -3.35 -18.16 -0.87
N ASP A 115 -3.93 -16.97 -0.80
CA ASP A 115 -5.18 -16.73 -0.10
C ASP A 115 -6.36 -17.39 -0.85
N VAL A 116 -6.39 -17.29 -2.18
CA VAL A 116 -7.35 -18.03 -3.03
C VAL A 116 -7.21 -19.54 -2.85
N GLN A 117 -5.97 -20.06 -2.83
CA GLN A 117 -5.75 -21.49 -2.62
C GLN A 117 -6.24 -21.96 -1.25
N LYS A 118 -5.97 -21.19 -0.19
CA LYS A 118 -6.48 -21.48 1.16
C LYS A 118 -8.01 -21.49 1.20
N GLN A 119 -8.66 -20.48 0.61
CA GLN A 119 -10.12 -20.40 0.54
C GLN A 119 -10.72 -21.60 -0.18
N TRP A 120 -10.13 -22.00 -1.31
CA TRP A 120 -10.56 -23.18 -2.05
C TRP A 120 -10.39 -24.48 -1.25
N GLU A 121 -9.27 -24.63 -0.53
CA GLU A 121 -9.05 -25.79 0.34
C GLU A 121 -10.03 -25.84 1.51
N THR A 122 -10.36 -24.70 2.13
CA THR A 122 -11.36 -24.64 3.20
C THR A 122 -12.75 -24.97 2.69
N GLU A 123 -13.13 -24.42 1.54
CA GLU A 123 -14.45 -24.67 0.94
C GLU A 123 -14.61 -26.14 0.54
N LYS A 124 -13.54 -26.75 -0.01
CA LYS A 124 -13.54 -28.19 -0.32
C LYS A 124 -13.73 -29.05 0.92
N LYS A 125 -13.04 -28.72 2.02
CA LYS A 125 -13.18 -29.43 3.30
C LYS A 125 -14.58 -29.29 3.89
N GLU A 126 -15.18 -28.10 3.83
CA GLU A 126 -16.55 -27.89 4.28
C GLU A 126 -17.57 -28.69 3.46
N ARG A 127 -17.46 -28.68 2.12
CA ARG A 127 -18.34 -29.49 1.26
C ARG A 127 -18.20 -30.99 1.52
N GLU A 128 -16.99 -31.49 1.74
CA GLU A 128 -16.78 -32.89 2.12
C GLU A 128 -17.39 -33.23 3.47
N ARG A 129 -17.26 -32.32 4.45
CA ARG A 129 -17.86 -32.50 5.77
C ARG A 129 -19.39 -32.52 5.70
N GLU A 130 -19.98 -31.58 4.97
CA GLU A 130 -21.43 -31.51 4.78
C GLU A 130 -21.97 -32.77 4.08
N ARG A 131 -21.24 -33.29 3.07
CA ARG A 131 -21.58 -34.57 2.43
C ARG A 131 -21.54 -35.74 3.41
N ARG A 132 -20.49 -35.84 4.23
CA ARG A 132 -20.38 -36.89 5.24
C ARG A 132 -21.49 -36.80 6.28
N GLU A 133 -21.79 -35.59 6.77
CA GLU A 133 -22.86 -35.36 7.75
C GLU A 133 -24.23 -35.77 7.16
N LYS A 134 -24.52 -35.36 5.91
CA LYS A 134 -25.74 -35.79 5.18
C LYS A 134 -25.80 -37.31 5.01
N GLU A 135 -24.70 -37.96 4.65
CA GLU A 135 -24.65 -39.41 4.48
C GLU A 135 -24.83 -40.15 5.80
N THR A 136 -24.23 -39.66 6.88
CA THR A 136 -24.41 -40.23 8.23
C THR A 136 -25.84 -40.05 8.73
N ALA A 137 -26.46 -38.88 8.50
CA ALA A 137 -27.85 -38.64 8.87
C ALA A 137 -28.80 -39.56 8.08
N PHE A 138 -28.53 -39.76 6.79
CA PHE A 138 -29.30 -40.67 5.95
C PHE A 138 -29.19 -42.13 6.44
N LYS A 139 -27.98 -42.61 6.76
CA LYS A 139 -27.76 -43.96 7.33
C LYS A 139 -28.45 -44.15 8.67
N GLN A 140 -28.35 -43.19 9.59
CA GLN A 140 -29.03 -43.24 10.88
C GLN A 140 -30.56 -43.27 10.72
N MET A 141 -31.09 -42.51 9.75
CA MET A 141 -32.53 -42.51 9.45
C MET A 141 -32.99 -43.85 8.85
N GLU A 142 -32.22 -44.45 7.93
CA GLU A 142 -32.51 -45.80 7.42
C GLU A 142 -32.48 -46.86 8.54
N GLU A 143 -31.46 -46.83 9.41
CA GLU A 143 -31.36 -47.75 10.55
C GLU A 143 -32.52 -47.58 11.53
N PHE A 144 -32.92 -46.34 11.82
CA PHE A 144 -34.07 -46.07 12.68
C PHE A 144 -35.38 -46.63 12.07
N LYS A 145 -35.60 -46.42 10.77
CA LYS A 145 -36.76 -46.99 10.05
C LYS A 145 -36.75 -48.52 10.12
N TYR A 146 -35.61 -49.15 9.81
CA TYR A 146 -35.45 -50.61 9.85
C TYR A 146 -35.73 -51.18 11.25
N ASN A 147 -35.12 -50.61 12.29
CA ASN A 147 -35.33 -51.04 13.68
C ASN A 147 -36.78 -50.86 14.15
N SER A 148 -37.45 -49.82 13.67
CA SER A 148 -38.87 -49.58 13.97
C SER A 148 -39.76 -50.63 13.30
N ILE A 149 -39.51 -50.97 12.03
CA ILE A 149 -40.21 -52.04 11.30
C ILE A 149 -40.02 -53.39 12.00
N LEU A 150 -38.78 -53.73 12.41
CA LEU A 150 -38.48 -54.96 13.14
C LEU A 150 -39.27 -55.08 14.44
N LYS A 151 -39.31 -54.03 15.26
CA LYS A 151 -40.07 -54.01 16.52
C LYS A 151 -41.57 -54.21 16.30
N LEU A 152 -42.15 -53.55 15.30
CA LEU A 152 -43.58 -53.68 14.99
C LEU A 152 -43.91 -55.07 14.41
N LYS A 153 -43.00 -55.68 13.65
CA LYS A 153 -43.13 -57.04 13.15
C LYS A 153 -43.06 -58.09 14.28
N GLN A 154 -42.21 -57.86 15.29
CA GLN A 154 -42.16 -58.69 16.50
C GLN A 154 -43.45 -58.63 17.33
N GLN A 155 -44.24 -57.57 17.16
CA GLN A 155 -45.58 -57.41 17.75
C GLN A 155 -46.70 -58.00 16.86
N GLU A 156 -46.35 -58.77 15.83
CA GLU A 156 -47.28 -59.41 14.88
C GLU A 156 -48.18 -58.42 14.10
N ILE A 157 -47.74 -57.17 13.96
CA ILE A 157 -48.46 -56.16 13.18
C ILE A 157 -48.25 -56.45 11.68
N SER A 158 -49.35 -56.44 10.90
CA SER A 158 -49.28 -56.66 9.46
C SER A 158 -48.48 -55.55 8.75
N LEU A 159 -47.83 -55.91 7.64
CA LEU A 159 -46.99 -54.96 6.88
C LEU A 159 -47.78 -53.73 6.38
N GLU A 160 -49.07 -53.90 6.09
CA GLU A 160 -49.98 -52.82 5.69
C GLU A 160 -50.21 -51.84 6.84
N LYS A 161 -50.46 -52.34 8.05
CA LYS A 161 -50.59 -51.49 9.24
C LYS A 161 -49.26 -50.83 9.62
N ILE A 162 -48.12 -51.48 9.39
CA ILE A 162 -46.79 -50.88 9.63
C ILE A 162 -46.55 -49.70 8.68
N ALA A 163 -46.92 -49.84 7.40
CA ALA A 163 -46.83 -48.77 6.41
C ALA A 163 -47.68 -47.55 6.82
N ASP A 164 -48.90 -47.79 7.31
CA ASP A 164 -49.78 -46.74 7.82
C ASP A 164 -49.23 -46.07 9.09
N ILE A 165 -48.77 -46.86 10.08
CA ILE A 165 -48.21 -46.36 11.36
C ILE A 165 -46.96 -45.50 11.15
N LEU A 166 -46.06 -45.94 10.27
CA LEU A 166 -44.81 -45.24 9.99
C LEU A 166 -44.95 -44.19 8.87
N SER A 167 -46.13 -44.09 8.24
CA SER A 167 -46.42 -43.17 7.14
C SER A 167 -45.39 -43.25 6.01
N ILE A 168 -45.00 -44.48 5.65
CA ILE A 168 -44.05 -44.78 4.56
C ILE A 168 -44.68 -45.75 3.56
N PRO A 169 -44.32 -45.66 2.26
CA PRO A 169 -44.86 -46.55 1.23
C PRO A 169 -44.65 -48.03 1.56
N ILE A 170 -45.64 -48.86 1.21
CA ILE A 170 -45.57 -50.30 1.55
C ILE A 170 -44.43 -51.01 0.80
N GLU A 171 -44.06 -50.51 -0.37
CA GLU A 171 -42.88 -50.94 -1.12
C GLU A 171 -41.59 -50.70 -0.33
N GLU A 172 -41.49 -49.57 0.38
CA GLU A 172 -40.36 -49.22 1.23
C GLU A 172 -40.30 -50.13 2.47
N VAL A 173 -41.45 -50.44 3.07
CA VAL A 173 -41.54 -51.42 4.19
C VAL A 173 -41.12 -52.82 3.75
N ARG A 174 -41.52 -53.26 2.55
CA ARG A 174 -41.13 -54.58 1.99
C ARG A 174 -39.64 -54.66 1.67
N LEU A 175 -39.07 -53.60 1.11
CA LEU A 175 -37.64 -53.49 0.82
C LEU A 175 -36.81 -53.54 2.11
N LEU A 176 -37.19 -52.76 3.11
CA LEU A 176 -36.47 -52.71 4.39
C LEU A 176 -36.69 -53.97 5.22
N SER A 177 -37.84 -54.64 5.14
CA SER A 177 -38.08 -55.91 5.85
C SER A 177 -37.35 -57.12 5.27
N ASN A 178 -36.85 -57.05 4.03
CA ASN A 178 -36.14 -58.12 3.34
C ASN A 178 -34.61 -57.90 3.30
N ARG A 179 -34.14 -56.86 3.97
CA ARG A 179 -32.72 -56.53 4.16
C ARG A 179 -32.13 -57.38 5.28
#